data_AF-A0A9R1AKA9-F1
#
_entry.id   AF-A0A9R1AKA9-F1
#
_cell.length_a   1.000
_cell.length_b   1.000
_cell.length_c   1.000
_cell.angle_alpha   90.00
_cell.angle_beta   90.00
_cell.angle_gamma   90.00
#
_symmetry.space_group_name_H-M   'P 1'
#
loop_
_entity.id
_entity.type
_entity.pdbx_description
1 polymer ?
#
loop_
_entity_poly.entity_id
_entity_poly.type
_entity_poly.pdbx_seq_one_letter_code
_entity_poly.pdbx_strand_id
1 'polypeptide(L)'
;MAEEPSAKRHHAETSDKRSNLVDINVPGEKREYTTTLKGVELHGNETLEIVCTSVPEKADEVISRLWMKLGGRIRRIVGVGVHYTNEDEPPQMAAVLQLCVDELYLVYHIAASTKW
;
A
#
# COMPACT_ATOMS: atom_id res chain seq x y z
N MET A 1 12.63 -33.54 43.20
CA MET A 1 13.05 -33.38 41.79
C MET A 1 11.77 -33.39 40.98
N ALA A 2 11.33 -32.25 40.47
CA ALA A 2 10.07 -32.11 39.73
C ALA A 2 10.39 -31.97 38.24
N GLU A 3 9.76 -32.80 37.42
CA GLU A 3 9.83 -32.76 35.94
C GLU A 3 9.08 -31.53 35.40
N GLU A 4 9.74 -30.73 34.57
CA GLU A 4 9.12 -29.62 33.83
C GLU A 4 8.34 -30.14 32.61
N PRO A 5 7.17 -29.57 32.29
CA PRO A 5 6.43 -29.96 31.09
C PRO A 5 7.03 -29.28 29.84
N SER A 6 7.59 -30.09 28.95
CA SER A 6 8.07 -29.66 27.62
C SER A 6 6.90 -29.16 26.77
N ALA A 7 6.80 -27.84 26.62
CA ALA A 7 5.86 -27.19 25.72
C ALA A 7 6.21 -27.49 24.25
N LYS A 8 5.42 -28.35 23.60
CA LYS A 8 5.43 -28.57 22.15
C LYS A 8 5.12 -27.25 21.44
N ARG A 9 6.13 -26.61 20.85
CA ARG A 9 5.93 -25.49 19.92
C ARG A 9 5.36 -26.05 18.62
N HIS A 10 4.10 -25.74 18.35
CA HIS A 10 3.51 -25.94 17.03
C HIS A 10 4.24 -25.01 16.06
N HIS A 11 5.17 -25.58 15.28
CA HIS A 11 5.71 -24.92 14.11
C HIS A 11 4.59 -24.92 13.06
N ALA A 12 3.77 -23.87 13.07
CA ALA A 12 2.95 -23.56 11.91
C ALA A 12 3.93 -23.14 10.82
N GLU A 13 4.17 -24.02 9.85
CA GLU A 13 4.77 -23.63 8.57
C GLU A 13 3.85 -22.55 7.98
N THR A 14 4.24 -21.29 8.14
CA THR A 14 3.66 -20.18 7.42
C THR A 14 4.04 -20.39 5.97
N SER A 15 3.21 -21.11 5.23
CA SER A 15 3.25 -21.16 3.78
C SER A 15 3.46 -19.74 3.28
N ASP A 16 4.62 -19.47 2.67
CA ASP A 16 5.00 -18.26 1.93
C ASP A 16 4.09 -18.08 0.70
N LYS A 17 2.78 -18.09 0.91
CA LYS A 17 1.81 -17.52 -0.01
C LYS A 17 1.92 -16.03 0.20
N ARG A 18 3.00 -15.45 -0.35
CA ARG A 18 3.08 -14.04 -0.66
C ARG A 18 1.85 -13.78 -1.52
N SER A 19 0.81 -13.19 -0.91
CA SER A 19 -0.37 -12.72 -1.62
C SER A 19 0.12 -11.93 -2.82
N ASN A 20 -0.58 -12.00 -3.96
CA ASN A 20 -0.31 -11.24 -5.18
C ASN A 20 -0.42 -9.70 -4.99
N LEU A 21 -0.17 -9.18 -3.79
CA LEU A 21 0.20 -7.80 -3.55
C LEU A 21 1.52 -7.57 -4.26
N VAL A 22 1.45 -6.75 -5.30
CA VAL A 22 2.58 -6.17 -5.99
C VAL A 22 3.57 -5.73 -4.92
N ASP A 23 4.74 -6.37 -4.91
CA ASP A 23 5.86 -5.94 -4.09
C ASP A 23 6.24 -4.56 -4.63
N ILE A 24 5.74 -3.50 -3.99
CA ILE A 24 5.89 -2.15 -4.50
C ILE A 24 7.32 -1.73 -4.21
N ASN A 25 8.19 -1.99 -5.18
CA ASN A 25 9.59 -1.59 -5.13
C ASN A 25 9.63 -0.06 -5.09
N VAL A 26 9.93 0.51 -3.92
CA VAL A 26 10.21 1.94 -3.78
C VAL A 26 11.47 2.22 -4.60
N PRO A 27 11.40 3.04 -5.67
CA PRO A 27 12.58 3.31 -6.48
C PRO A 27 13.68 3.92 -5.61
N GLY A 28 14.87 3.32 -5.62
CA GLY A 28 16.01 3.83 -4.86
C GLY A 28 16.53 5.18 -5.36
N GLU A 29 16.13 5.60 -6.56
CA GLU A 29 16.48 6.89 -7.14
C GLU A 29 15.28 7.87 -7.05
N LYS A 30 15.49 9.03 -6.42
CA LYS A 30 14.48 10.10 -6.28
C LYS A 30 14.21 10.75 -7.64
N ARG A 31 13.29 10.16 -8.41
CA ARG A 31 12.73 10.77 -9.62
C ARG A 31 11.23 10.98 -9.46
N GLU A 32 10.75 12.08 -10.00
CA GLU A 32 9.32 12.32 -10.18
C GLU A 32 8.79 11.31 -11.21
N TYR A 33 7.72 10.60 -10.88
CA TYR A 33 7.07 9.68 -11.80
C TYR A 33 5.57 9.56 -11.50
N THR A 34 4.82 9.19 -12.53
CA THR A 34 3.44 8.76 -12.42
C THR A 34 3.23 7.61 -13.39
N THR A 35 2.72 6.49 -12.89
CA THR A 35 2.30 5.33 -13.68
C THR A 35 0.83 5.06 -13.39
N THR A 36 0.05 4.78 -14.44
CA THR A 36 -1.36 4.43 -14.31
C THR A 36 -1.60 3.10 -15.01
N LEU A 37 -2.10 2.13 -14.25
CA LEU A 37 -2.55 0.83 -14.76
C LEU A 37 -4.09 0.86 -14.79
N LYS A 38 -4.67 0.49 -15.92
CA LYS A 38 -6.13 0.42 -16.10
C LYS A 38 -6.53 -1.00 -16.46
N GLY A 39 -7.75 -1.39 -16.10
CA GLY A 39 -8.26 -2.71 -16.45
C GLY A 39 -7.56 -3.83 -15.69
N VAL A 40 -7.03 -3.55 -14.49
CA VAL A 40 -6.41 -4.57 -13.66
C VAL A 40 -7.52 -5.50 -13.15
N GLU A 41 -7.59 -6.69 -13.70
CA GLU A 41 -8.66 -7.65 -13.40
C GLU A 41 -8.64 -8.07 -11.94
N LEU A 42 -9.81 -8.01 -11.32
CA LEU A 42 -10.13 -8.65 -10.05
C LEU A 42 -10.95 -9.91 -10.29
N HIS A 43 -11.14 -10.69 -9.23
CA HIS A 43 -12.06 -11.82 -9.29
C HIS A 43 -13.48 -11.34 -9.60
N GLY A 44 -14.13 -11.92 -10.62
CA GLY A 44 -15.54 -11.66 -10.93
C GLY A 44 -15.80 -10.58 -11.98
N ASN A 45 -14.89 -10.37 -12.94
CA ASN A 45 -14.97 -9.37 -14.03
C ASN A 45 -14.95 -7.91 -13.57
N GLU A 46 -14.66 -7.65 -12.29
CA GLU A 46 -14.37 -6.31 -11.79
C GLU A 46 -12.97 -5.89 -12.23
N THR A 47 -12.74 -4.59 -12.47
CA THR A 47 -11.42 -4.08 -12.85
C THR A 47 -11.02 -2.88 -12.00
N LEU A 48 -9.73 -2.75 -11.74
CA LEU A 48 -9.14 -1.62 -11.00
C LEU A 48 -8.39 -0.66 -11.93
N GLU A 49 -8.47 0.62 -11.59
CA GLU A 49 -7.49 1.64 -11.96
C GLU A 49 -6.51 1.81 -10.80
N ILE A 50 -5.22 1.56 -11.04
CA ILE A 50 -4.14 1.77 -10.08
C ILE A 50 -3.30 2.96 -10.53
N VAL A 51 -3.14 3.97 -9.68
CA VAL A 51 -2.23 5.09 -9.90
C VAL A 51 -1.07 4.98 -8.92
N CYS A 52 0.15 4.82 -9.44
CA CYS A 52 1.39 4.89 -8.67
C CYS A 52 2.09 6.21 -8.97
N THR A 53 2.33 7.06 -7.97
CA THR A 53 2.95 8.37 -8.21
C THR A 53 3.89 8.77 -7.08
N SER A 54 4.93 9.53 -7.44
CA SER A 54 5.75 10.33 -6.50
C SER A 54 5.48 11.83 -6.64
N VAL A 55 4.53 12.23 -7.50
CA VAL A 55 4.19 13.64 -7.76
C VAL A 55 3.04 14.08 -6.83
N PRO A 56 3.26 15.04 -5.91
CA PRO A 56 2.25 15.47 -4.93
C PRO A 56 0.94 15.96 -5.58
N GLU A 57 1.04 16.79 -6.61
CA GLU A 57 -0.13 17.37 -7.30
C GLU A 57 -1.00 16.27 -7.92
N LYS A 58 -0.36 15.21 -8.41
CA LYS A 58 -1.07 14.05 -8.97
C LYS A 58 -1.72 13.22 -7.87
N ALA A 59 -1.05 13.07 -6.72
CA ALA A 59 -1.64 12.40 -5.56
C ALA A 59 -2.91 13.14 -5.10
N ASP A 60 -2.86 14.47 -4.98
CA ASP A 60 -4.01 15.30 -4.59
C ASP A 60 -5.18 15.22 -5.59
N GLU A 61 -4.88 15.16 -6.89
CA GLU A 61 -5.89 14.94 -7.94
C GLU A 61 -6.60 13.59 -7.73
N VAL A 62 -5.83 12.51 -7.50
CA VAL A 62 -6.40 11.16 -7.31
C VAL A 62 -7.15 11.07 -5.97
N ILE A 63 -6.65 11.70 -4.91
CA ILE A 63 -7.34 11.81 -3.62
C ILE A 63 -8.70 12.52 -3.80
N SER A 64 -8.72 13.61 -4.57
CA SER A 64 -9.97 14.33 -4.88
C SER A 64 -10.96 13.45 -5.66
N ARG A 65 -10.47 12.65 -6.62
CA ARG A 65 -11.30 11.66 -7.35
C ARG A 65 -11.84 10.57 -6.41
N LEU A 66 -11.03 10.07 -5.48
CA LEU A 66 -11.45 9.12 -4.46
C LEU A 66 -12.54 9.72 -3.56
N TRP A 67 -12.38 10.96 -3.11
CA TRP A 67 -13.38 11.70 -2.33
C TRP A 67 -14.69 11.88 -3.08
N MET A 68 -14.65 12.24 -4.37
CA MET A 68 -15.86 12.34 -5.18
C MET A 68 -16.59 10.99 -5.30
N LYS A 69 -15.84 9.89 -5.51
CA LYS A 69 -16.43 8.53 -5.53
C LYS A 69 -17.10 8.19 -4.20
N LEU A 70 -16.52 8.63 -3.09
CA LEU A 70 -17.02 8.43 -1.73
C LEU A 70 -18.32 9.21 -1.42
N GLY A 71 -18.66 10.23 -2.22
CA GLY A 71 -19.78 11.16 -1.99
C GLY A 71 -21.11 10.50 -1.59
N GLY A 72 -21.60 10.85 -0.39
CA GLY A 72 -22.94 10.53 0.11
C GLY A 72 -23.13 9.15 0.75
N ARG A 73 -22.11 8.29 0.79
CA ARG A 73 -22.24 6.93 1.36
C ARG A 73 -21.62 6.86 2.77
N ILE A 74 -22.44 6.45 3.74
CA ILE A 74 -22.10 6.45 5.18
C ILE A 74 -21.01 5.42 5.53
N ARG A 75 -20.83 4.37 4.70
CA ARG A 75 -19.86 3.30 4.93
C ARG A 75 -19.20 2.88 3.63
N ARG A 76 -17.88 3.05 3.55
CA ARG A 76 -17.01 2.35 2.61
C ARG A 76 -15.72 1.98 3.30
N ILE A 77 -15.21 0.80 2.98
CA ILE A 77 -13.93 0.31 3.48
C ILE A 77 -12.86 1.03 2.68
N VAL A 78 -12.04 1.82 3.36
CA VAL A 78 -10.80 2.35 2.80
C VAL A 78 -9.69 1.43 3.29
N GLY A 79 -9.03 0.73 2.36
CA GLY A 79 -7.76 0.10 2.66
C GLY A 79 -6.70 1.20 2.79
N VAL A 80 -6.10 1.34 3.97
CA VAL A 80 -4.98 2.26 4.22
C VAL A 80 -3.75 1.44 4.59
N GLY A 81 -2.71 1.56 3.77
CA GLY A 81 -1.40 0.98 4.04
C GLY A 81 -0.35 2.07 4.10
N VAL A 82 0.52 2.04 5.12
CA VAL A 82 1.69 2.91 5.21
C VAL A 82 2.93 2.04 5.36
N HIS A 83 3.87 2.20 4.44
CA HIS A 83 5.21 1.60 4.55
C HIS A 83 6.20 2.67 4.98
N TYR A 84 7.15 2.33 5.84
CA TYR A 84 8.16 3.25 6.36
C TYR A 84 9.54 2.99 5.73
N THR A 85 10.42 3.99 5.76
CA THR A 85 11.83 3.83 5.40
C THR A 85 12.53 2.84 6.35
N ASN A 86 13.45 2.04 5.84
CA ASN A 86 14.19 1.05 6.62
C ASN A 86 15.42 1.66 7.33
N GLU A 87 15.27 2.88 7.87
CA GLU A 87 16.36 3.53 8.60
C GLU A 87 16.45 2.96 10.02
N ASP A 88 17.68 2.58 10.41
CA ASP A 88 18.01 2.00 11.72
C ASP A 88 17.96 3.06 12.85
N GLU A 89 18.10 4.35 12.52
CA GLU A 89 17.99 5.47 13.45
C GLU A 89 16.74 6.34 13.16
N PRO A 90 15.97 6.76 14.19
CA PRO A 90 14.82 7.63 14.01
C PRO A 90 15.16 9.02 13.43
N PRO A 91 14.19 9.69 12.76
CA PRO A 91 12.80 9.27 12.58
C PRO A 91 12.55 8.52 11.26
N GLN A 92 11.97 7.32 11.36
CA GLN A 92 11.46 6.59 10.20
C GLN A 92 10.35 7.39 9.52
N MET A 93 10.50 7.63 8.22
CA MET A 93 9.54 8.41 7.43
C MET A 93 8.55 7.48 6.73
N ALA A 94 7.30 7.90 6.61
CA ALA A 94 6.36 7.23 5.71
C ALA A 94 6.91 7.28 4.28
N ALA A 95 7.19 6.12 3.71
CA ALA A 95 7.73 5.95 2.38
C ALA A 95 6.63 5.77 1.32
N VAL A 96 5.53 5.09 1.66
CA VAL A 96 4.40 4.82 0.75
C VAL A 96 3.08 4.93 1.50
N LEU A 97 2.09 5.59 0.89
CA LEU A 97 0.69 5.60 1.30
C LEU A 97 -0.16 4.89 0.24
N GLN A 98 -1.04 3.99 0.66
CA GLN A 98 -1.98 3.30 -0.21
C GLN A 98 -3.43 3.66 0.17
N LEU A 99 -4.27 3.96 -0.82
CA LEU A 99 -5.71 4.23 -0.64
C LEU A 99 -6.53 3.45 -1.66
N CYS A 100 -7.59 2.77 -1.24
CA CYS A 100 -8.53 2.06 -2.13
C CYS A 100 -9.97 2.52 -1.88
N VAL A 101 -10.69 2.91 -2.94
CA VAL A 101 -12.14 3.14 -2.91
C VAL A 101 -12.78 2.65 -4.20
N ASP A 102 -13.73 1.72 -4.09
CA ASP A 102 -14.38 1.03 -5.21
C ASP A 102 -13.31 0.49 -6.20
N GLU A 103 -13.33 0.94 -7.45
CA GLU A 103 -12.44 0.51 -8.53
C GLU A 103 -11.14 1.35 -8.63
N LEU A 104 -10.89 2.27 -7.70
CA LEU A 104 -9.74 3.19 -7.76
C LEU A 104 -8.77 2.95 -6.61
N TYR A 105 -7.51 2.70 -6.96
CA TYR A 105 -6.41 2.45 -6.03
C TYR A 105 -5.28 3.46 -6.25
N LEU A 106 -4.83 4.12 -5.18
CA LEU A 106 -3.70 5.04 -5.18
C LEU A 106 -2.54 4.41 -4.41
N VAL A 107 -1.35 4.49 -4.99
CA VAL A 107 -0.06 4.22 -4.33
C VAL A 107 0.79 5.48 -4.44
N TYR A 108 0.92 6.20 -3.34
CA TYR A 108 1.68 7.44 -3.26
C TYR A 108 3.04 7.21 -2.58
N HIS A 109 4.13 7.40 -3.30
CA HIS A 109 5.50 7.24 -2.82
C HIS A 109 6.05 8.56 -2.26
N ILE A 110 5.83 8.75 -0.96
CA ILE A 110 6.18 9.98 -0.23
C ILE A 110 7.71 10.17 -0.15
N ALA A 111 8.48 9.11 0.07
CA ALA A 111 9.94 9.21 0.16
C ALA A 111 10.58 9.69 -1.16
N ALA A 112 9.96 9.36 -2.30
CA ALA A 112 10.39 9.82 -3.61
C ALA A 112 9.91 11.26 -3.93
N SER A 113 8.91 11.77 -3.20
CA SER A 113 8.36 13.12 -3.40
C SER A 113 9.05 14.20 -2.56
N THR A 114 9.74 13.82 -1.48
CA THR A 114 10.50 14.78 -0.66
C THR A 114 11.78 15.22 -1.39
N LYS A 115 11.83 16.49 -1.82
CA LYS A 115 13.11 17.20 -2.02
C LYS A 115 13.69 17.47 -0.63
N TRP A 116 14.87 16.93 -0.37
CA TRP A 116 15.59 17.17 0.88
C TRP A 116 16.40 18.45 0.73
#